data_AF-A0A800DHY7-F1
#
_entry.id   AF-A0A800DHY7-F1
#
_cell.length_a   1.000
_cell.length_b   1.000
_cell.length_c   1.000
_cell.angle_alpha   90.00
_cell.angle_beta   90.00
_cell.angle_gamma   90.00
#
_symmetry.space_group_name_H-M   'P 1'
#
loop_
_entity.id
_entity.type
_entity.pdbx_description
1 polymer ?
#
loop_
_entity_poly.entity_id
_entity_poly.type
_entity_poly.pdbx_seq_one_letter_code
_entity_poly.pdbx_strand_id
1 'polypeptide(L)'
;MSQRDVRGVLEEILDSLVKLDLLVYFHRNPDAADTAEGLAVWVGSDPEKVQQAAEDLVKVGILEKKGDIYHYTRDPQIVGAVERFVNERYMVREERMRLIAEILQKEGASGG
;
A
#
# COMPACT_ATOMS: atom_id res chain seq x y z
N MET A 1 -16.70 -5.47 -5.89
CA MET A 1 -16.37 -6.04 -4.57
C MET A 1 -17.27 -5.41 -3.53
N SER A 2 -17.61 -6.11 -2.44
CA SER A 2 -18.26 -5.49 -1.29
C SER A 2 -17.25 -4.77 -0.40
N GLN A 3 -17.68 -3.84 0.45
CA GLN A 3 -16.75 -3.12 1.36
C GLN A 3 -16.03 -4.03 2.36
N ARG A 4 -16.59 -5.20 2.71
CA ARG A 4 -15.89 -6.19 3.54
C ARG A 4 -14.76 -6.89 2.77
N ASP A 5 -14.96 -7.08 1.47
CA ASP A 5 -13.99 -7.78 0.62
C ASP A 5 -12.72 -6.95 0.43
N VAL A 6 -12.84 -5.63 0.26
CA VAL A 6 -11.68 -4.74 0.07
C VAL A 6 -10.79 -4.70 1.32
N ARG A 7 -11.39 -4.72 2.53
CA ARG A 7 -10.61 -4.76 3.77
C ARG A 7 -9.80 -6.07 3.91
N GLY A 8 -10.42 -7.20 3.61
CA GLY A 8 -9.73 -8.49 3.63
C GLY A 8 -8.54 -8.50 2.67
N VAL A 9 -8.74 -7.98 1.46
CA VAL A 9 -7.67 -7.84 0.45
C VAL A 9 -6.54 -6.92 0.96
N LEU A 10 -6.86 -5.80 1.62
CA LEU A 10 -5.85 -4.92 2.21
C LEU A 10 -5.01 -5.63 3.28
N GLU A 11 -5.65 -6.38 4.18
CA GLU A 11 -4.96 -7.11 5.24
C GLU A 11 -4.11 -8.27 4.70
N GLU A 12 -4.51 -8.87 3.57
CA GLU A 12 -3.75 -9.92 2.87
C GLU A 12 -2.55 -9.35 2.10
N ILE A 13 -2.76 -8.31 1.30
CA ILE A 13 -1.72 -7.76 0.41
C ILE A 13 -0.67 -6.92 1.14
N LEU A 14 -1.00 -6.36 2.31
CA LEU A 14 -0.07 -5.63 3.16
C LEU A 14 0.77 -6.61 3.98
N ASP A 15 1.74 -7.21 3.28
CA ASP A 15 2.72 -8.16 3.79
C ASP A 15 4.15 -7.60 3.77
N SER A 16 4.32 -6.35 3.33
CA SER A 16 5.62 -5.66 3.35
C SER A 16 5.52 -4.20 3.78
N LEU A 17 6.58 -3.68 4.39
CA LEU A 17 6.63 -2.29 4.83
C LEU A 17 6.56 -1.32 3.64
N VAL A 18 7.16 -1.70 2.51
CA VAL A 18 7.14 -0.90 1.28
C VAL A 18 5.71 -0.74 0.75
N LYS A 19 4.90 -1.80 0.78
CA LYS A 19 3.48 -1.71 0.36
C LYS A 19 2.68 -0.82 1.30
N LEU A 20 2.91 -0.90 2.61
CA LEU A 20 2.28 -0.03 3.59
C LEU A 20 2.64 1.44 3.34
N ASP A 21 3.92 1.74 3.13
CA ASP A 21 4.39 3.11 2.89
C ASP A 21 3.85 3.68 1.58
N LEU A 22 3.84 2.90 0.49
CA LEU A 22 3.23 3.30 -0.78
C LEU A 22 1.73 3.57 -0.64
N LEU A 23 1.00 2.69 0.05
CA LEU A 23 -0.44 2.86 0.28
C LEU A 23 -0.72 4.16 1.05
N VAL A 24 0.03 4.43 2.10
CA VAL A 24 -0.12 5.66 2.89
C VAL A 24 0.30 6.89 2.09
N TYR A 25 1.37 6.81 1.30
CA TYR A 25 1.85 7.90 0.45
C TYR A 25 0.78 8.31 -0.56
N PHE A 26 0.27 7.38 -1.36
CA PHE A 26 -0.73 7.67 -2.38
C PHE A 26 -2.06 8.11 -1.77
N HIS A 27 -2.46 7.52 -0.64
CA HIS A 27 -3.66 7.95 0.06
C HIS A 27 -3.57 9.41 0.54
N ARG A 28 -2.40 9.84 1.02
CA ARG A 28 -2.15 11.24 1.42
C ARG A 28 -1.97 12.20 0.24
N ASN A 29 -1.60 11.67 -0.92
CA ASN A 29 -1.30 12.43 -2.14
C ASN A 29 -2.07 11.82 -3.33
N PRO A 30 -3.41 11.94 -3.39
CA PRO A 30 -4.22 11.20 -4.36
C PRO A 30 -3.97 11.60 -5.83
N ASP A 31 -3.43 12.79 -6.06
CA ASP A 31 -3.03 13.26 -7.39
C ASP A 31 -1.57 12.91 -7.74
N ALA A 32 -0.84 12.23 -6.85
CA ALA A 32 0.52 11.80 -7.12
C ALA A 32 0.56 10.83 -8.31
N ALA A 33 1.60 11.01 -9.12
CA ALA A 33 1.87 10.24 -10.32
C ALA A 33 3.39 10.19 -10.48
N ASP A 34 3.99 9.03 -10.31
CA ASP A 34 5.44 8.91 -10.37
C ASP A 34 5.90 7.50 -10.78
N THR A 35 7.16 7.37 -11.19
CA THR A 35 7.78 6.08 -11.48
C THR A 35 8.24 5.39 -10.19
N ALA A 36 8.67 4.13 -10.29
CA ALA A 36 9.21 3.41 -9.13
C ALA A 36 10.45 4.13 -8.54
N GLU A 37 11.30 4.70 -9.39
CA GLU A 37 12.49 5.45 -8.98
C GLU A 37 12.13 6.74 -8.24
N GLY A 38 11.12 7.48 -8.69
CA GLY A 38 10.64 8.68 -8.00
C GLY A 38 10.00 8.34 -6.65
N LEU A 39 9.15 7.30 -6.62
CA LEU A 39 8.53 6.81 -5.40
C LEU A 39 9.56 6.31 -4.37
N ALA A 40 10.65 5.68 -4.82
CA ALA A 40 11.73 5.20 -3.96
C ALA A 40 12.36 6.29 -3.10
N VAL A 41 12.45 7.53 -3.62
CA VAL A 41 12.93 8.69 -2.86
C VAL A 41 11.98 9.03 -1.70
N TRP A 42 10.67 8.89 -1.92
CA TRP A 42 9.64 9.21 -0.92
C TRP A 42 9.47 8.14 0.15
N VAL A 43 9.50 6.86 -0.25
CA VAL A 43 9.32 5.74 0.67
C VAL A 43 10.64 5.25 1.29
N GLY A 44 11.79 5.74 0.84
CA GLY A 44 13.10 5.41 1.40
C GLY A 44 13.49 3.94 1.20
N SER A 45 13.12 3.34 0.07
CA SER A 45 13.38 1.94 -0.25
C SER A 45 14.03 1.79 -1.62
N ASP A 46 14.56 0.61 -1.92
CA ASP A 46 15.19 0.32 -3.20
C ASP A 46 14.16 0.35 -4.37
N PRO A 47 14.49 0.96 -5.52
CA PRO A 47 13.56 1.06 -6.65
C PRO A 47 12.98 -0.28 -7.13
N GLU A 48 13.75 -1.38 -7.11
CA GLU A 48 13.24 -2.69 -7.52
C GLU A 48 12.19 -3.21 -6.53
N LYS A 49 12.42 -3.02 -5.22
CA LYS A 49 11.45 -3.37 -4.18
C LYS A 49 10.18 -2.52 -4.28
N VAL A 50 10.35 -1.23 -4.57
CA VAL A 50 9.23 -0.29 -4.76
C VAL A 50 8.42 -0.67 -5.99
N GLN A 51 9.07 -1.01 -7.10
CA GLN A 51 8.41 -1.49 -8.30
C GLN A 51 7.60 -2.75 -8.01
N GLN A 52 8.21 -3.76 -7.36
CA GLN A 52 7.51 -5.01 -7.03
C GLN A 52 6.29 -4.77 -6.12
N ALA A 53 6.44 -3.91 -5.10
CA ALA A 53 5.35 -3.53 -4.21
C ALA A 53 4.24 -2.77 -4.95
N ALA A 54 4.59 -1.82 -5.82
CA ALA A 54 3.64 -1.05 -6.59
C ALA A 54 2.86 -1.95 -7.56
N GLU A 55 3.53 -2.87 -8.26
CA GLU A 55 2.88 -3.85 -9.15
C GLU A 55 1.89 -4.76 -8.40
N ASP A 56 2.22 -5.18 -7.17
CA ASP A 56 1.30 -5.94 -6.34
C ASP A 56 0.06 -5.13 -5.95
N LEU A 57 0.23 -3.84 -5.63
CA LEU A 57 -0.89 -2.93 -5.36
C LEU A 57 -1.73 -2.63 -6.62
N VAL A 58 -1.12 -2.68 -7.81
CA VAL A 58 -1.83 -2.59 -9.10
C VAL A 58 -2.72 -3.82 -9.33
N LYS A 59 -2.22 -5.03 -9.05
CA LYS A 59 -2.98 -6.28 -9.23
C LYS A 59 -4.29 -6.31 -8.42
N VAL A 60 -4.32 -5.64 -7.26
CA VAL A 60 -5.51 -5.55 -6.40
C VAL A 60 -6.32 -4.26 -6.62
N GLY A 61 -5.92 -3.41 -7.57
CA GLY A 61 -6.65 -2.20 -7.95
C GLY A 61 -6.51 -1.00 -7.01
N ILE A 62 -5.56 -1.04 -6.07
CA ILE A 62 -5.24 0.09 -5.18
C ILE A 62 -4.47 1.16 -5.96
N LEU A 63 -3.54 0.72 -6.81
CA LEU A 63 -2.85 1.57 -7.76
C LEU A 63 -3.29 1.25 -9.19
N GLU A 64 -3.09 2.21 -10.08
CA GLU A 64 -3.20 2.05 -11.52
C GLU A 64 -1.84 2.33 -12.15
N LYS A 65 -1.47 1.63 -13.22
CA LYS A 65 -0.22 1.86 -13.95
C LYS A 65 -0.51 2.33 -15.37
N LYS A 66 0.14 3.42 -15.81
CA LYS A 66 0.09 3.95 -17.19
C LYS A 66 1.52 4.15 -17.71
N GLY A 67 1.95 3.28 -18.62
CA GLY A 67 3.38 3.20 -18.96
C GLY A 67 4.16 2.77 -17.73
N ASP A 68 5.15 3.57 -17.32
CA ASP A 68 5.95 3.34 -16.11
C ASP A 68 5.52 4.20 -14.91
N ILE A 69 4.40 4.92 -15.04
CA ILE A 69 3.89 5.83 -14.01
C ILE A 69 2.77 5.13 -13.22
N TYR A 70 2.91 5.15 -11.89
CA TYR A 70 1.89 4.66 -10.96
C TYR A 70 1.01 5.81 -10.47
N HIS A 71 -0.28 5.56 -10.38
CA HIS A 71 -1.30 6.48 -9.92
C HIS A 71 -2.13 5.83 -8.82
N TYR A 72 -2.70 6.64 -7.93
CA TYR A 72 -3.71 6.16 -7.01
C TYR A 72 -5.04 5.87 -7.74
N THR A 73 -5.75 4.83 -7.33
CA THR A 73 -7.07 4.52 -7.86
C THR A 73 -8.06 5.65 -7.60
N ARG A 74 -9.00 5.83 -8.53
CA ARG A 74 -10.15 6.75 -8.35
C ARG A 74 -11.44 6.02 -7.97
N ASP A 75 -11.39 4.71 -7.75
CA ASP A 75 -12.54 3.95 -7.31
C ASP A 75 -12.94 4.38 -5.88
N PRO A 76 -14.11 5.02 -5.69
CA PRO A 76 -14.51 5.53 -4.38
C PRO A 76 -14.71 4.41 -3.35
N GLN A 77 -14.99 3.17 -3.77
CA GLN A 77 -15.10 2.03 -2.87
C GLN A 77 -13.74 1.64 -2.31
N ILE A 78 -12.71 1.60 -3.16
CA ILE A 78 -11.34 1.28 -2.74
C ILE A 78 -10.77 2.41 -1.90
N VAL A 79 -10.90 3.66 -2.36
CA VAL A 79 -10.46 4.84 -1.61
C VAL A 79 -11.11 4.89 -0.23
N GLY A 80 -12.42 4.67 -0.13
CA GLY A 80 -13.12 4.64 1.16
C GLY A 80 -12.68 3.50 2.07
N ALA A 81 -12.28 2.35 1.52
CA ALA A 81 -11.73 1.24 2.30
C ALA A 81 -10.32 1.55 2.81
N VAL A 82 -9.46 2.13 1.96
CA VAL A 82 -8.11 2.57 2.33
C VAL A 82 -8.16 3.65 3.40
N GLU A 83 -9.04 4.65 3.27
CA GLU A 83 -9.24 5.71 4.27
C GLU A 83 -9.55 5.13 5.66
N ARG A 84 -10.51 4.19 5.73
CA ARG A 84 -10.84 3.52 7.00
C ARG A 84 -9.66 2.72 7.54
N PHE A 85 -9.00 1.95 6.68
CA PHE A 85 -7.82 1.19 7.08
C PHE A 85 -6.73 2.10 7.66
N VAL A 86 -6.41 3.20 6.98
CA VAL A 86 -5.39 4.16 7.44
C VAL A 86 -5.79 4.78 8.78
N ASN A 87 -7.05 5.19 8.93
CA ASN A 87 -7.55 5.79 10.17
C ASN A 87 -7.57 4.78 11.35
N GLU A 88 -8.00 3.55 11.11
CA GLU A 88 -8.12 2.51 12.15
C GLU A 88 -6.76 1.89 12.51
N ARG A 89 -5.93 1.57 11.51
CA ARG A 89 -4.73 0.74 11.68
C ARG A 89 -3.43 1.55 11.68
N TYR A 90 -3.34 2.66 10.95
CA TYR A 90 -2.09 3.41 10.79
C TYR A 90 -2.02 4.69 11.64
N MET A 91 -3.12 5.43 11.78
CA MET A 91 -3.10 6.71 12.51
C MET A 91 -3.07 6.52 14.03
N VAL A 92 -3.68 5.44 14.54
CA VAL A 92 -3.66 5.09 15.97
C VAL A 92 -2.30 4.47 16.32
N ARG A 93 -1.55 5.08 17.25
CA ARG A 93 -0.17 4.66 17.59
C ARG A 93 -0.07 3.18 17.97
N GLU A 94 -0.96 2.70 18.84
CA GLU A 94 -0.94 1.32 19.30
C GLU A 94 -1.24 0.33 18.16
N GLU A 95 -2.25 0.64 17.34
CA GLU A 95 -2.58 -0.17 16.17
C GLU A 95 -1.49 -0.15 15.10
N ARG A 96 -0.83 1.00 14.90
CA ARG A 96 0.27 1.12 13.96
C ARG A 96 1.44 0.23 14.37
N MET A 97 1.77 0.20 15.67
CA MET A 97 2.82 -0.70 16.17
C MET A 97 2.44 -2.17 15.95
N ARG A 98 1.17 -2.54 16.17
CA ARG A 98 0.68 -3.91 15.90
C ARG A 98 0.77 -4.26 14.42
N LEU A 99 0.27 -3.37 13.55
CA LEU A 99 0.32 -3.55 12.09
C LEU A 99 1.76 -3.73 11.59
N ILE A 100 2.70 -2.88 12.03
CA ILE A 100 4.12 -3.00 11.66
C ILE A 100 4.70 -4.33 12.15
N ALA A 101 4.39 -4.76 13.38
CA ALA A 101 4.84 -6.04 13.91
C ALA A 101 4.27 -7.23 13.12
N GLU A 102 2.99 -7.19 12.75
CA GLU A 102 2.33 -8.19 11.88
C GLU A 102 3.03 -8.29 10.52
N ILE A 103 3.32 -7.15 9.89
CA ILE A 103 4.01 -7.10 8.59
C ILE A 103 5.42 -7.68 8.69
N LEU A 104 6.19 -7.29 9.71
CA LEU A 104 7.55 -7.81 9.90
C LEU A 104 7.57 -9.33 10.12
N GLN A 105 6.56 -9.88 10.79
CA GLN A 105 6.41 -11.33 10.94
C GLN A 105 6.10 -12.02 9.61
N LYS A 106 5.23 -11.41 8.77
CA LYS A 106 4.92 -11.93 7.43
C LYS A 106 6.13 -11.88 6.50
N GLU A 107 6.85 -10.76 6.42
CA GLU A 107 8.06 -10.63 5.58
C GLU A 107 9.11 -11.69 5.93
N GLY A 108 9.33 -11.93 7.22
CA GLY A 108 10.27 -12.95 7.70
C GLY A 108 9.84 -14.39 7.40
N ALA A 109 8.54 -14.66 7.29
CA ALA A 109 8.00 -15.97 6.95
C ALA A 109 8.02 -16.27 5.44
N SER A 110 7.96 -15.23 4.60
CA SER A 110 7.99 -15.33 3.14
C SER A 110 9.40 -15.45 2.54
N GLY A 111 10.43 -15.16 3.34
CA GLY A 111 11.85 -15.21 2.94
C GLY A 111 12.60 -16.49 3.32
N GLY A 112 11.88 -17.56 3.70
CA GLY A 112 12.42 -18.86 4.12
C GLY A 112 12.26 -19.97 3.10
#